data_AF-K1V9H6-F1
#
_entry.id   AF-K1V9H6-F1
#
_cell.length_a   1.000
_cell.length_b   1.000
_cell.length_c   1.000
_cell.angle_alpha   90.00
_cell.angle_beta   90.00
_cell.angle_gamma   90.00
#
_symmetry.space_group_name_H-M   'P 1'
#
loop_
_entity.id
_entity.type
_entity.pdbx_description
1 polymer ?
#
loop_
_entity_poly.entity_id
_entity_poly.type
_entity_poly.pdbx_seq_one_letter_code
_entity_poly.pdbx_strand_id
1 'polypeptide(L)'
;MSLPTLRRLARAETPDHDFAEFLFRQDVRELRLAAFHIAEPDRLTPDDSAFWAAGIDNNELAEEAAFALLSRAGAFPALFGRWIAPSQPLLLRYAALMAAARWPQAPGEWIAPALDAVHRAAVAAADVETASGGSGPSAPSVSDAEVRTLSRVGAHLLAQGAVAFCAAIGPET
;
A
#
# COMPACT_ATOMS: atom_id res chain seq x y z
N MET A 1 -12.71 30.60 12.40
CA MET A 1 -12.98 30.02 11.06
C MET A 1 -13.58 28.63 11.25
N SER A 2 -14.50 28.17 10.40
CA SER A 2 -15.21 26.89 10.62
C SER A 2 -14.58 25.72 9.86
N LEU A 3 -14.73 24.51 10.40
CA LEU A 3 -14.24 23.25 9.82
C LEU A 3 -14.77 22.99 8.38
N PRO A 4 -16.03 23.29 8.03
CA PRO A 4 -16.50 23.25 6.65
C PRO A 4 -15.83 24.27 5.71
N THR A 5 -15.42 25.43 6.22
CA THR A 5 -14.68 26.42 5.42
C THR A 5 -13.23 26.01 5.22
N LEU A 6 -12.56 25.43 6.22
CA LEU A 6 -11.26 24.78 6.05
C LEU A 6 -11.34 23.64 5.03
N ARG A 7 -12.36 22.77 5.11
CA ARG A 7 -12.57 21.67 4.16
C ARG A 7 -12.87 22.14 2.73
N ARG A 8 -13.49 23.31 2.55
CA ARG A 8 -13.63 23.93 1.21
C ARG A 8 -12.30 24.47 0.71
N LEU A 9 -11.54 25.18 1.55
CA LEU A 9 -10.28 25.79 1.16
C LEU A 9 -9.24 24.72 0.81
N ALA A 10 -9.13 23.66 1.62
CA ALA A 10 -8.26 22.51 1.34
C ALA A 10 -8.72 21.65 0.14
N ARG A 11 -9.96 21.82 -0.34
CA ARG A 11 -10.45 21.26 -1.63
C ARG A 11 -10.28 22.23 -2.80
N ALA A 12 -9.84 23.45 -2.55
CA ALA A 12 -9.61 24.51 -3.54
C ALA A 12 -8.12 24.70 -3.85
N GLU A 13 -7.22 24.05 -3.09
CA GLU A 13 -5.90 23.68 -3.61
C GLU A 13 -6.12 22.81 -4.85
N THR A 14 -5.82 23.36 -6.02
CA THR A 14 -6.13 22.73 -7.31
C THR A 14 -5.22 21.52 -7.51
N PRO A 15 -5.77 20.30 -7.67
CA PRO A 15 -4.97 19.14 -8.05
C PRO A 15 -4.32 19.36 -9.43
N ASP A 16 -3.09 18.92 -9.59
CA ASP A 16 -2.29 19.05 -10.81
C ASP A 16 -1.52 17.74 -11.03
N HIS A 17 -2.06 16.87 -11.88
CA HIS A 17 -1.45 15.55 -12.09
C HIS A 17 -0.08 15.64 -12.78
N ASP A 18 0.10 16.58 -13.70
CA ASP A 18 1.35 16.72 -14.47
C ASP A 18 2.50 17.18 -13.55
N PHE A 19 2.20 18.13 -12.65
CA PHE A 19 3.15 18.55 -11.62
C PHE A 19 3.37 17.47 -10.56
N ALA A 20 2.34 16.72 -10.17
CA ALA A 20 2.49 15.59 -9.25
C ALA A 20 3.43 14.51 -9.83
N GLU A 21 3.28 14.12 -11.09
CA GLU A 21 4.23 13.21 -11.74
C GLU A 21 5.64 13.80 -11.81
N PHE A 22 5.79 15.10 -12.09
CA PHE A 22 7.08 15.77 -12.08
C PHE A 22 7.76 15.67 -10.71
N LEU A 23 7.04 15.95 -9.62
CA LEU A 23 7.53 15.81 -8.25
C LEU A 23 7.90 14.37 -7.91
N PHE A 24 7.06 13.40 -8.31
CA PHE A 24 7.28 11.98 -8.02
C PHE A 24 8.56 11.44 -8.66
N ARG A 25 8.93 11.94 -9.85
CA ARG A 25 10.17 11.59 -10.57
C ARG A 25 11.45 12.09 -9.91
N GLN A 26 11.39 13.00 -8.93
CA GLN A 26 12.59 13.61 -8.34
C GLN A 26 13.34 12.70 -7.34
N ASP A 27 12.81 11.51 -7.02
CA ASP A 27 13.41 10.54 -6.08
C ASP A 27 13.67 11.09 -4.66
N VAL A 28 12.86 12.07 -4.24
CA VAL A 28 12.86 12.66 -2.89
C VAL A 28 11.56 12.25 -2.18
N ARG A 29 11.66 11.62 -1.00
CA ARG A 29 10.52 11.14 -0.19
C ARG A 29 9.46 12.22 0.01
N GLU A 30 9.86 13.42 0.40
CA GLU A 30 8.96 14.53 0.70
C GLU A 30 8.21 15.00 -0.56
N LEU A 31 8.86 14.93 -1.74
CA LEU A 31 8.24 15.28 -3.02
C LEU A 31 7.28 14.18 -3.51
N ARG A 32 7.56 12.91 -3.22
CA ARG A 32 6.63 11.79 -3.46
C ARG A 32 5.38 11.89 -2.58
N LEU A 33 5.55 12.19 -1.29
CA LEU A 33 4.44 12.44 -0.36
C LEU A 33 3.57 13.61 -0.86
N ALA A 34 4.19 14.73 -1.23
CA ALA A 34 3.47 15.88 -1.81
C ALA A 34 2.75 15.52 -3.12
N ALA A 35 3.38 14.73 -4.00
CA ALA A 35 2.79 14.29 -5.26
C ALA A 35 1.48 13.51 -5.05
N PHE A 36 1.39 12.61 -4.07
CA PHE A 36 0.15 11.88 -3.78
C PHE A 36 -1.02 12.79 -3.37
N HIS A 37 -0.75 13.93 -2.73
CA HIS A 37 -1.80 14.90 -2.39
C HIS A 37 -2.21 15.79 -3.56
N ILE A 38 -1.27 16.15 -4.44
CA ILE A 38 -1.48 17.06 -5.58
C ILE A 38 -2.06 16.31 -6.80
N ALA A 39 -1.79 15.01 -6.95
CA ALA A 39 -2.27 14.21 -8.07
C ALA A 39 -3.81 14.20 -8.18
N GLU A 40 -4.32 14.37 -9.41
CA GLU A 40 -5.74 14.18 -9.73
C GLU A 40 -6.09 12.67 -9.69
N PRO A 41 -6.93 12.18 -8.76
CA PRO A 41 -7.20 10.73 -8.65
C PRO A 41 -8.01 10.17 -9.82
N ASP A 42 -8.82 11.00 -10.49
CA ASP A 42 -9.63 10.59 -11.64
C ASP A 42 -8.81 10.46 -12.94
N ARG A 43 -7.60 11.03 -12.98
CA ARG A 43 -6.63 10.83 -14.07
C ARG A 43 -5.79 9.57 -13.89
N LEU A 44 -5.82 8.95 -12.71
CA LEU A 44 -5.05 7.76 -12.41
C LEU A 44 -5.62 6.56 -13.18
N THR A 45 -4.90 6.06 -14.19
CA THR A 45 -5.29 4.87 -14.93
C THR A 45 -4.66 3.61 -14.34
N PRO A 46 -5.17 2.41 -14.66
CA PRO A 46 -4.51 1.17 -14.28
C PRO A 46 -3.07 1.06 -14.81
N ASP A 47 -2.76 1.66 -15.97
CA ASP A 47 -1.48 1.51 -16.64
C ASP A 47 -0.38 2.40 -16.02
N ASP A 48 -0.77 3.49 -15.35
CA ASP A 48 0.12 4.30 -14.51
C ASP A 48 0.54 3.58 -13.22
N SER A 49 -0.07 2.42 -12.91
CA SER A 49 0.27 1.56 -11.77
C SER A 49 1.79 1.38 -11.58
N ALA A 50 2.53 1.13 -12.66
CA ALA A 50 3.95 0.86 -12.59
C ALA A 50 4.77 2.11 -12.23
N PHE A 51 4.33 3.29 -12.68
CA PHE A 51 4.96 4.56 -12.36
C PHE A 51 4.85 4.87 -10.86
N TRP A 52 3.63 4.85 -10.32
CA TRP A 52 3.40 5.15 -8.89
C TRP A 52 3.95 4.06 -7.96
N ALA A 53 3.90 2.79 -8.37
CA ALA A 53 4.49 1.68 -7.61
C ALA A 53 6.01 1.81 -7.43
N ALA A 54 6.72 2.32 -8.45
CA ALA A 54 8.19 2.38 -8.45
C ALA A 54 8.77 3.30 -7.36
N GLY A 55 7.98 4.22 -6.80
CA GLY A 55 8.41 5.12 -5.74
C GLY A 55 7.98 4.73 -4.32
N ILE A 56 7.36 3.57 -4.11
CA ILE A 56 6.91 3.11 -2.79
C ILE A 56 7.91 2.11 -2.22
N ASP A 57 8.89 2.63 -1.47
CA ASP A 57 9.99 1.87 -0.86
C ASP A 57 9.87 1.67 0.67
N ASN A 58 8.93 2.38 1.33
CA ASN A 58 8.69 2.32 2.77
C ASN A 58 7.18 2.35 3.11
N ASN A 59 6.84 2.11 4.38
CA ASN A 59 5.44 2.04 4.82
C ASN A 59 4.73 3.40 4.78
N GLU A 60 5.42 4.51 5.06
CA GLU A 60 4.83 5.85 5.04
C GLU A 60 4.40 6.25 3.63
N LEU A 61 5.23 5.97 2.61
CA LEU A 61 4.85 6.15 1.21
C LEU A 61 3.72 5.22 0.78
N ALA A 62 3.62 4.01 1.36
CA ALA A 62 2.52 3.08 1.09
C ALA A 62 1.19 3.55 1.71
N GLU A 63 1.24 4.05 2.95
CA GLU A 63 0.09 4.61 3.69
C GLU A 63 -0.41 5.91 3.04
N GLU A 64 0.49 6.83 2.70
CA GLU A 64 0.10 8.10 2.07
C GLU A 64 -0.41 7.88 0.64
N ALA A 65 0.21 6.99 -0.15
CA ALA A 65 -0.36 6.58 -1.44
C ALA A 65 -1.78 6.03 -1.28
N ALA A 66 -2.01 5.18 -0.28
CA ALA A 66 -3.30 4.59 0.01
C ALA A 66 -4.37 5.64 0.37
N PHE A 67 -4.01 6.63 1.19
CA PHE A 67 -4.95 7.62 1.76
C PHE A 67 -5.15 8.86 0.89
N ALA A 68 -4.08 9.41 0.34
CA ALA A 68 -4.10 10.65 -0.43
C ALA A 68 -4.56 10.44 -1.88
N LEU A 69 -4.24 9.28 -2.48
CA LEU A 69 -4.46 9.03 -3.91
C LEU A 69 -5.37 7.82 -4.18
N LEU A 70 -4.95 6.61 -3.80
CA LEU A 70 -5.58 5.36 -4.25
C LEU A 70 -7.03 5.22 -3.79
N SER A 71 -7.35 5.48 -2.51
CA SER A 71 -8.73 5.36 -2.01
C SER A 71 -9.71 6.41 -2.59
N ARG A 72 -9.24 7.30 -3.47
CA ARG A 72 -10.03 8.33 -4.17
C ARG A 72 -10.11 8.11 -5.67
N ALA A 73 -9.28 7.23 -6.24
CA ALA A 73 -9.16 7.05 -7.69
C ALA A 73 -10.29 6.16 -8.24
N GLY A 74 -11.04 6.62 -9.24
CA GLY A 74 -12.10 5.82 -9.88
C GLY A 74 -11.62 4.48 -10.45
N ALA A 75 -10.35 4.41 -10.87
CA ALA A 75 -9.71 3.18 -11.37
C ALA A 75 -9.25 2.22 -10.25
N PHE A 76 -9.45 2.54 -8.97
CA PHE A 76 -8.94 1.75 -7.85
C PHE A 76 -9.31 0.26 -7.89
N PRO A 77 -10.52 -0.19 -8.29
CA PRO A 77 -10.82 -1.62 -8.41
C PRO A 77 -9.86 -2.40 -9.33
N ALA A 78 -9.41 -1.79 -10.43
CA ALA A 78 -8.43 -2.41 -11.33
C ALA A 78 -7.00 -2.34 -10.77
N LEU A 79 -6.66 -1.26 -10.05
CA LEU A 79 -5.38 -1.11 -9.36
C LEU A 79 -5.24 -2.10 -8.19
N PHE A 80 -6.30 -2.34 -7.42
CA PHE A 80 -6.35 -3.32 -6.34
C PHE A 80 -5.87 -4.69 -6.84
N GLY A 81 -6.46 -5.20 -7.93
CA GLY A 81 -6.06 -6.47 -8.55
C GLY A 81 -4.60 -6.49 -9.01
N ARG A 82 -4.08 -5.37 -9.54
CA ARG A 82 -2.66 -5.24 -9.94
C ARG A 82 -1.71 -5.20 -8.75
N TRP A 83 -2.10 -4.59 -7.63
CA TRP A 83 -1.23 -4.32 -6.48
C TRP A 83 -1.29 -5.39 -5.38
N ILE A 84 -2.43 -6.06 -5.20
CA ILE A 84 -2.57 -7.21 -4.28
C ILE A 84 -1.88 -8.48 -4.82
N ALA A 85 -1.52 -8.48 -6.11
CA ALA A 85 -1.05 -9.66 -6.83
C ALA A 85 0.21 -10.30 -6.18
N PRO A 86 0.33 -11.64 -6.18
CA PRO A 86 1.44 -12.36 -5.53
C PRO A 86 2.85 -12.07 -6.06
N SER A 87 2.98 -11.40 -7.20
CA SER A 87 4.26 -10.92 -7.76
C SER A 87 4.72 -9.58 -7.19
N GLN A 88 3.85 -8.82 -6.53
CA GLN A 88 4.15 -7.46 -6.08
C GLN A 88 4.90 -7.42 -4.73
N PRO A 89 5.72 -6.39 -4.46
CA PRO A 89 6.27 -6.13 -3.13
C PRO A 89 5.18 -6.05 -2.04
N LEU A 90 5.53 -6.46 -0.81
CA LEU A 90 4.60 -6.45 0.33
C LEU A 90 4.01 -5.05 0.61
N LEU A 91 4.78 -3.98 0.37
CA LEU A 91 4.33 -2.60 0.56
C LEU A 91 3.21 -2.18 -0.40
N LEU A 92 3.22 -2.65 -1.67
CA LEU A 92 2.14 -2.36 -2.61
C LEU A 92 0.85 -3.11 -2.25
N ARG A 93 0.99 -4.37 -1.81
CA ARG A 93 -0.14 -5.16 -1.29
C ARG A 93 -0.73 -4.52 -0.04
N TYR A 94 0.12 -4.01 0.85
CA TYR A 94 -0.28 -3.25 2.03
C TYR A 94 -1.02 -1.97 1.67
N ALA A 95 -0.48 -1.14 0.76
CA ALA A 95 -1.14 0.06 0.24
C ALA A 95 -2.52 -0.26 -0.37
N ALA A 96 -2.62 -1.34 -1.15
CA ALA A 96 -3.88 -1.79 -1.72
C ALA A 96 -4.92 -2.15 -0.66
N LEU A 97 -4.54 -2.85 0.42
CA LEU A 97 -5.47 -3.17 1.51
C LEU A 97 -5.87 -1.92 2.32
N MET A 98 -4.94 -1.01 2.59
CA MET A 98 -5.21 0.25 3.29
C MET A 98 -6.12 1.20 2.48
N ALA A 99 -6.00 1.19 1.15
CA ALA A 99 -6.88 1.93 0.26
C ALA A 99 -8.27 1.26 0.17
N ALA A 100 -8.31 -0.07 0.07
CA ALA A 100 -9.55 -0.85 0.04
C ALA A 100 -10.36 -0.71 1.34
N ALA A 101 -9.70 -0.64 2.51
CA ALA A 101 -10.32 -0.35 3.80
C ALA A 101 -11.01 1.02 3.89
N ARG A 102 -10.78 1.90 2.89
CA ARG A 102 -11.38 3.24 2.80
C ARG A 102 -12.30 3.39 1.59
N TRP A 103 -12.47 2.32 0.81
CA TRP A 103 -13.32 2.33 -0.37
C TRP A 103 -14.81 2.31 0.06
N PRO A 104 -15.68 3.21 -0.43
CA PRO A 104 -17.04 3.38 0.11
C PRO A 104 -17.93 2.13 0.12
N GLN A 105 -17.67 1.20 -0.81
CA GLN A 105 -18.30 -0.11 -0.90
C GLN A 105 -17.26 -1.11 -1.40
N ALA A 106 -16.42 -1.60 -0.50
CA ALA A 106 -15.43 -2.63 -0.80
C ALA A 106 -16.11 -3.94 -1.28
N PRO A 107 -15.86 -4.42 -2.51
CA PRO A 107 -16.44 -5.66 -3.01
C PRO A 107 -15.98 -6.90 -2.22
N GLY A 108 -16.90 -7.79 -1.84
CA GLY A 108 -16.58 -9.03 -1.12
C GLY A 108 -15.64 -9.97 -1.89
N GLU A 109 -15.59 -9.88 -3.22
CA GLU A 109 -14.62 -10.60 -4.07
C GLU A 109 -13.14 -10.27 -3.75
N TRP A 110 -12.86 -9.11 -3.13
CA TRP A 110 -11.51 -8.72 -2.71
C TRP A 110 -11.03 -9.44 -1.44
N ILE A 111 -11.94 -10.10 -0.69
CA ILE A 111 -11.60 -10.87 0.53
C ILE A 111 -10.67 -12.03 0.21
N ALA A 112 -10.93 -12.79 -0.86
CA ALA A 112 -10.10 -13.96 -1.19
C ALA A 112 -8.65 -13.56 -1.58
N PRO A 113 -8.40 -12.57 -2.47
CA PRO A 113 -7.07 -12.02 -2.71
C PRO A 113 -6.38 -11.46 -1.45
N ALA A 114 -7.12 -10.79 -0.55
CA ALA A 114 -6.57 -10.25 0.69
C ALA A 114 -6.08 -11.36 1.64
N LEU A 115 -6.91 -12.40 1.85
CA LEU A 115 -6.55 -13.55 2.67
C LEU A 115 -5.37 -14.35 2.09
N ASP A 116 -5.35 -14.56 0.78
CA ASP A 116 -4.25 -15.22 0.08
C ASP A 116 -2.93 -14.43 0.22
N ALA A 117 -2.97 -13.10 0.07
CA ALA A 117 -1.80 -12.25 0.25
C ALA A 117 -1.23 -12.35 1.68
N VAL A 118 -2.08 -12.29 2.72
CA VAL A 118 -1.65 -12.46 4.12
C VAL A 118 -1.11 -13.86 4.39
N HIS A 119 -1.80 -14.90 3.91
CA HIS A 119 -1.37 -16.28 4.10
C HIS A 119 0.03 -16.53 3.51
N ARG A 120 0.26 -16.11 2.26
CA ARG A 120 1.58 -16.23 1.61
C ARG A 120 2.66 -15.44 2.33
N ALA A 121 2.37 -14.24 2.82
CA ALA A 121 3.34 -13.45 3.59
C ALA A 121 3.70 -14.10 4.93
N ALA A 122 2.72 -14.70 5.62
CA ALA A 122 2.95 -15.44 6.85
C ALA A 122 3.78 -16.72 6.63
N VAL A 123 3.47 -17.49 5.57
CA VAL A 123 4.26 -18.68 5.18
C VAL A 123 5.69 -18.28 4.83
N ALA A 124 5.88 -17.27 3.97
CA ALA A 124 7.21 -16.79 3.62
C ALA A 124 8.01 -16.31 4.84
N ALA A 125 7.40 -15.58 5.78
CA ALA A 125 8.07 -15.16 7.01
C ALA A 125 8.51 -16.37 7.87
N ALA A 126 7.69 -17.41 7.98
CA ALA A 126 8.01 -18.64 8.72
C ALA A 126 9.10 -19.48 8.01
N ASP A 127 9.10 -19.55 6.68
CA ASP A 127 10.13 -20.26 5.91
C ASP A 127 11.52 -19.65 6.13
N VAL A 128 11.65 -18.32 6.16
CA VAL A 128 12.94 -17.68 6.45
C VAL A 128 13.36 -17.87 7.91
N GLU A 129 12.42 -18.00 8.86
CA GLU A 129 12.73 -18.41 10.24
C GLU A 129 13.30 -19.83 10.30
N THR A 130 12.63 -20.82 9.70
CA THR A 130 13.07 -22.22 9.72
C THR A 130 14.40 -22.44 8.99
N ALA A 131 14.60 -21.82 7.82
CA ALA A 131 15.87 -21.87 7.10
C ALA A 131 17.04 -21.36 7.95
N SER A 132 16.81 -20.35 8.79
CA SER A 132 17.83 -19.80 9.70
C SER A 132 18.02 -20.60 11.00
N GLY A 133 17.15 -21.57 11.30
CA GLY A 133 17.30 -22.52 12.42
C GLY A 133 17.97 -23.85 12.05
N GLY A 134 18.04 -24.18 10.75
CA GLY A 134 18.61 -25.44 10.25
C GLY A 134 20.12 -25.42 9.94
N SER A 135 20.78 -24.26 10.08
CA SER A 135 22.24 -24.17 9.89
C SER A 135 22.99 -24.75 11.08
N GLY A 136 24.17 -25.34 10.82
CA GLY A 136 25.10 -25.78 11.86
C GLY A 136 25.64 -24.61 12.72
N PRO A 137 26.66 -24.83 13.60
CA PRO A 137 27.05 -23.89 14.66
C PRO A 137 27.65 -22.53 14.22
N SER A 138 27.50 -22.13 12.95
CA SER A 138 27.81 -20.79 12.46
C SER A 138 26.63 -19.85 12.70
N ALA A 139 26.90 -18.69 13.31
CA ALA A 139 25.88 -17.66 13.50
C ALA A 139 25.37 -17.10 12.15
N PRO A 140 24.08 -16.70 12.04
CA PRO A 140 23.55 -16.08 10.84
C PRO A 140 24.24 -14.74 10.54
N SER A 141 24.36 -14.37 9.26
CA SER A 141 24.96 -13.08 8.90
C SER A 141 24.03 -11.91 9.28
N VAL A 142 24.60 -10.71 9.35
CA VAL A 142 23.84 -9.47 9.62
C VAL A 142 22.75 -9.29 8.56
N SER A 143 23.08 -9.51 7.29
CA SER A 143 22.12 -9.39 6.18
C SER A 143 20.99 -10.43 6.26
N ASP A 144 21.25 -11.65 6.71
CA ASP A 144 20.18 -12.66 6.94
C ASP A 144 19.25 -12.27 8.10
N ALA A 145 19.76 -11.54 9.09
CA ALA A 145 18.95 -10.99 10.18
C ALA A 145 18.11 -9.79 9.70
N GLU A 146 18.68 -8.91 8.88
CA GLU A 146 17.97 -7.76 8.28
C GLU A 146 16.85 -8.22 7.34
N VAL A 147 17.12 -9.15 6.42
CA VAL A 147 16.10 -9.71 5.51
C VAL A 147 14.97 -10.40 6.29
N ARG A 148 15.27 -11.15 7.35
CA ARG A 148 14.24 -11.73 8.25
C ARG A 148 13.41 -10.67 8.96
N THR A 149 14.03 -9.56 9.35
CA THR A 149 13.35 -8.45 10.03
C THR A 149 12.41 -7.74 9.05
N LEU A 150 12.89 -7.40 7.86
CA LEU A 150 12.11 -6.78 6.79
C LEU A 150 10.94 -7.66 6.33
N SER A 151 11.16 -8.97 6.17
CA SER A 151 10.11 -9.93 5.82
C SER A 151 9.00 -9.99 6.88
N ARG A 152 9.37 -10.03 8.17
CA ARG A 152 8.41 -10.00 9.28
C ARG A 152 7.65 -8.68 9.39
N VAL A 153 8.34 -7.54 9.25
CA VAL A 153 7.70 -6.22 9.25
C VAL A 153 6.71 -6.10 8.09
N GLY A 154 7.10 -6.51 6.87
CA GLY A 154 6.22 -6.52 5.71
C GLY A 154 4.99 -7.43 5.88
N ALA A 155 5.17 -8.63 6.44
CA ALA A 155 4.05 -9.53 6.75
C ALA A 155 3.12 -8.96 7.84
N HIS A 156 3.67 -8.28 8.84
CA HIS A 156 2.87 -7.61 9.88
C HIS A 156 2.04 -6.45 9.33
N LEU A 157 2.65 -5.57 8.53
CA LEU A 157 1.94 -4.48 7.84
C LEU A 157 0.81 -5.02 6.97
N LEU A 158 1.08 -6.07 6.19
CA LEU A 158 0.06 -6.69 5.34
C LEU A 158 -1.11 -7.26 6.16
N ALA A 159 -0.84 -7.90 7.30
CA ALA A 159 -1.87 -8.38 8.21
C ALA A 159 -2.69 -7.22 8.83
N GLN A 160 -2.04 -6.11 9.22
CA GLN A 160 -2.73 -4.90 9.69
C GLN A 160 -3.67 -4.33 8.61
N GLY A 161 -3.19 -4.23 7.37
CA GLY A 161 -4.00 -3.79 6.23
C GLY A 161 -5.22 -4.69 5.99
N ALA A 162 -5.05 -6.01 6.08
CA ALA A 162 -6.17 -6.96 5.95
C ALA A 162 -7.18 -6.83 7.09
N VAL A 163 -6.73 -6.60 8.33
CA VAL A 163 -7.64 -6.35 9.47
C VAL A 163 -8.42 -5.06 9.27
N ALA A 164 -7.77 -3.98 8.83
CA ALA A 164 -8.44 -2.72 8.51
C ALA A 164 -9.48 -2.89 7.40
N PHE A 165 -9.13 -3.65 6.35
CA PHE A 165 -10.01 -3.97 5.23
C PHE A 165 -11.24 -4.79 5.65
N CYS A 166 -11.05 -5.89 6.39
CA CYS A 166 -12.17 -6.70 6.90
C CYS A 166 -13.08 -5.91 7.86
N ALA A 167 -12.51 -5.02 8.68
CA ALA A 167 -13.30 -4.15 9.56
C ALA A 167 -14.16 -3.13 8.78
N ALA A 168 -13.75 -2.74 7.57
CA ALA A 168 -14.47 -1.79 6.73
C ALA A 168 -15.65 -2.40 5.95
N ILE A 169 -15.58 -3.69 5.60
CA ILE A 169 -16.69 -4.41 4.92
C ILE A 169 -17.87 -4.64 5.88
N GLY A 170 -17.57 -4.88 7.16
CA GLY A 170 -18.57 -5.26 8.15
C GLY A 170 -19.10 -6.70 7.97
N PRO A 171 -19.92 -7.20 8.90
CA PRO A 171 -20.70 -8.41 8.66
C PRO A 171 -21.81 -8.10 7.66
N GLU A 172 -22.00 -8.94 6.64
CA GLU A 172 -23.19 -8.87 5.79
C GLU A 172 -24.42 -9.23 6.64
N THR A 173 -25.36 -8.27 6.76
CA THR A 173 -26.61 -8.37 7.54
C THR A 173 -27.84 -8.25 6.66
#